data_AF-A0A6H5H4I7-F1
#
_entry.id   AF-A0A6H5H4I7-F1
#
_cell.length_a   1.000
_cell.length_b   1.000
_cell.length_c   1.000
_cell.angle_alpha   90.00
_cell.angle_beta   90.00
_cell.angle_gamma   90.00
#
_symmetry.space_group_name_H-M   'P 1'
#
loop_
_entity.id
_entity.type
_entity.pdbx_description
1 polymer ?
#
loop_
_entity_poly.entity_id
_entity_poly.type
_entity_poly.pdbx_seq_one_letter_code
_entity_poly.pdbx_strand_id
1 'polypeptide(L)'
;MSLEDDIESQLKRDKRTLERGKSLQRLLNSSDFKSVIVNGFLREYALHLVYQRADSTEVGDITSRKIDAVAEFKAYLDKILEEAATAQKSVDEATDALVKIRNHEDEA
;
A
#
# COMPACT_ATOMS: atom_id res chain seq x y z
N MET A 1 6.23 -29.21 10.43
CA MET A 1 6.63 -28.34 9.31
C MET A 1 8.12 -28.19 9.38
N SER A 2 8.81 -28.33 8.24
CA SER A 2 10.23 -28.02 8.18
C SER A 2 10.43 -26.50 8.24
N LEU A 3 11.64 -26.06 8.60
CA LEU A 3 12.00 -24.64 8.51
C LEU A 3 11.88 -24.11 7.07
N GLU A 4 12.13 -24.96 6.08
CA GLU A 4 11.98 -24.62 4.66
C GLU A 4 10.51 -24.33 4.30
N ASP A 5 9.57 -25.19 4.74
CA ASP A 5 8.13 -25.02 4.51
C ASP A 5 7.63 -23.67 5.06
N ASP A 6 8.12 -23.29 6.24
CA ASP A 6 7.73 -22.04 6.91
C ASP A 6 8.24 -20.81 6.13
N ILE A 7 9.47 -20.86 5.61
CA ILE A 7 10.06 -19.79 4.81
C ILE A 7 9.37 -19.68 3.44
N GLU A 8 9.06 -20.80 2.78
CA GLU A 8 8.31 -20.79 1.51
C GLU A 8 6.89 -20.22 1.68
N SER A 9 6.23 -20.58 2.78
CA SER A 9 4.91 -20.06 3.15
C SER A 9 4.96 -18.54 3.39
N GLN A 10 6.00 -18.05 4.06
CA GLN A 10 6.24 -16.62 4.26
C GLN A 10 6.49 -15.90 2.92
N LEU A 11 7.37 -16.42 2.08
CA LEU A 11 7.66 -15.87 0.74
C LEU A 11 6.41 -15.75 -0.12
N LYS A 12 5.52 -16.75 -0.07
CA LYS A 12 4.26 -16.72 -0.81
C LYS A 12 3.36 -15.58 -0.35
N ARG A 13 3.27 -15.33 0.95
CA ARG A 13 2.48 -14.21 1.51
C ARG A 13 3.09 -12.87 1.12
N ASP A 14 4.40 -12.71 1.28
CA ASP A 14 5.06 -11.43 1.05
C ASP A 14 5.08 -11.06 -0.43
N LYS A 15 5.28 -12.04 -1.33
CA LYS A 15 5.15 -11.83 -2.77
C LYS A 15 3.76 -11.31 -3.15
N ARG A 16 2.69 -11.78 -2.50
CA ARG A 16 1.33 -11.27 -2.74
C ARG A 16 1.20 -9.80 -2.32
N THR A 17 1.74 -9.44 -1.17
CA THR A 17 1.77 -8.05 -0.67
C THR A 17 2.57 -7.16 -1.62
N LEU A 18 3.73 -7.64 -2.08
CA LEU A 18 4.58 -6.93 -3.03
C LEU A 18 3.87 -6.69 -4.37
N GLU A 19 3.19 -7.68 -4.93
CA GLU A 19 2.44 -7.53 -6.18
C GLU A 19 1.28 -6.53 -6.07
N ARG A 20 0.64 -6.45 -4.89
CA ARG A 20 -0.35 -5.41 -4.61
C ARG A 20 0.27 -4.02 -4.62
N GLY A 21 1.44 -3.84 -4.00
CA GLY A 21 2.20 -2.60 -4.05
C GLY A 21 2.62 -2.19 -5.46
N LYS A 22 3.16 -3.13 -6.24
CA LYS A 22 3.51 -2.90 -7.66
C LYS A 22 2.30 -2.48 -8.49
N SER A 23 1.14 -3.09 -8.23
CA SER A 23 -0.10 -2.73 -8.90
C SER A 23 -0.51 -1.29 -8.59
N LEU A 24 -0.41 -0.87 -7.31
CA LEU A 24 -0.66 0.52 -6.94
C LEU A 24 0.38 1.48 -7.56
N GLN A 25 1.66 1.12 -7.61
CA GLN A 25 2.67 1.94 -8.29
C GLN A 25 2.35 2.14 -9.78
N ARG A 26 1.89 1.10 -10.47
CA ARG A 26 1.43 1.23 -11.87
C ARG A 26 0.25 2.19 -11.99
N LEU A 27 -0.73 2.09 -11.09
CA LEU A 27 -1.86 3.04 -11.04
C LEU A 27 -1.37 4.47 -10.79
N LEU A 28 -0.52 4.67 -9.79
CA LEU A 28 0.04 5.99 -9.47
C LEU A 28 0.87 6.58 -10.61
N ASN A 29 1.37 5.78 -11.55
CA ASN A 29 2.08 6.23 -12.73
C ASN A 29 1.17 6.45 -13.96
N SER A 30 -0.05 5.91 -13.96
CA SER A 30 -1.04 6.09 -15.03
C SER A 30 -1.53 7.55 -15.09
N SER A 31 -1.61 8.12 -16.29
CA SER A 31 -2.14 9.47 -16.53
C SER A 31 -3.58 9.61 -16.05
N ASP A 32 -4.41 8.61 -16.33
CA ASP A 32 -5.84 8.67 -16.06
C ASP A 32 -6.09 8.61 -14.55
N PHE A 33 -5.37 7.73 -13.86
CA PHE A 33 -5.45 7.64 -12.41
C PHE A 33 -4.92 8.90 -11.73
N LYS A 34 -3.82 9.47 -12.22
CA LYS A 34 -3.31 10.77 -11.75
C LYS A 34 -4.36 11.87 -11.92
N SER A 35 -4.99 11.94 -13.09
CA SER A 35 -5.99 12.97 -13.38
C SER A 35 -7.22 12.83 -12.48
N VAL A 36 -7.80 11.63 -12.40
CA VAL A 36 -9.09 11.42 -11.73
C VAL A 36 -8.94 11.32 -10.22
N ILE A 37 -7.98 10.54 -9.74
CA ILE A 37 -7.86 10.21 -8.31
C ILE A 37 -6.85 11.11 -7.60
N VAL A 38 -5.63 11.25 -8.13
CA VAL A 38 -4.57 11.98 -7.41
C VAL A 38 -4.81 13.49 -7.45
N ASN A 39 -5.08 14.04 -8.63
CA ASN A 39 -5.31 15.46 -8.81
C ASN A 39 -6.77 15.83 -8.56
N GLY A 40 -7.73 15.08 -9.13
CA GLY A 40 -9.16 15.33 -8.92
C GLY A 40 -9.61 15.06 -7.48
N PHE A 41 -9.69 13.79 -7.08
CA PHE A 41 -10.30 13.43 -5.79
C PHE A 41 -9.45 13.82 -4.57
N LEU A 42 -8.17 13.45 -4.56
CA LEU A 42 -7.30 13.61 -3.39
C LEU A 42 -6.79 15.05 -3.19
N ARG A 43 -6.76 15.88 -4.24
CA ARG A 43 -6.27 17.26 -4.17
C ARG A 43 -7.38 18.28 -4.36
N GLU A 44 -7.99 18.34 -5.54
CA GLU A 44 -8.97 19.39 -5.86
C GLU A 44 -10.25 19.25 -5.05
N TYR A 45 -10.83 18.05 -4.99
CA TYR A 45 -12.04 17.82 -4.21
C TYR A 45 -11.79 17.93 -2.70
N ALA A 46 -10.64 17.47 -2.22
CA ALA A 46 -10.23 17.69 -0.83
C ALA A 46 -10.20 19.19 -0.47
N LEU A 47 -9.59 20.02 -1.33
CA LEU A 47 -9.56 21.47 -1.16
C LEU A 47 -10.97 22.09 -1.23
N HIS A 48 -11.79 21.62 -2.16
CA HIS A 48 -13.20 22.06 -2.25
C HIS A 48 -13.97 21.79 -0.96
N LEU A 49 -13.79 20.61 -0.34
CA LEU A 49 -14.42 20.28 0.93
C LEU A 49 -13.95 21.20 2.07
N VAL A 50 -12.68 21.62 2.07
CA VAL A 50 -12.16 22.58 3.05
C VAL A 50 -12.81 23.95 2.89
N TYR A 51 -12.93 24.46 1.65
CA TYR A 51 -13.66 25.71 1.40
C TYR A 51 -15.14 25.60 1.77
N GLN A 52 -15.80 24.51 1.37
CA GLN A 52 -17.18 24.25 1.73
C GLN A 52 -17.37 24.22 3.26
N ARG A 53 -16.41 23.68 4.01
CA ARG A 53 -16.45 23.69 5.48
C ARG A 53 -16.30 25.10 6.04
N ALA A 54 -15.44 25.93 5.45
CA ALA A 54 -15.23 27.30 5.89
C ALA A 54 -16.44 28.20 5.64
N ASP A 55 -17.14 27.99 4.52
CA ASP A 55 -18.32 28.78 4.12
C ASP A 55 -19.64 28.25 4.72
N SER A 56 -19.64 27.05 5.30
CA SER A 56 -20.85 26.42 5.82
C SER A 56 -21.30 27.04 7.14
N THR A 57 -22.56 27.48 7.18
CA THR A 57 -23.27 27.81 8.41
C THR A 57 -24.04 26.61 8.98
N GLU A 58 -23.99 25.45 8.33
CA GLU A 58 -24.68 24.25 8.82
C GLU A 58 -24.02 23.73 10.10
N VAL A 59 -24.85 23.58 11.13
CA VAL A 59 -24.45 22.91 12.38
C VAL A 59 -24.42 21.41 12.11
N GLY A 60 -23.27 20.88 11.71
CA GLY A 60 -23.12 19.45 11.49
C GLY A 60 -21.77 19.02 10.93
N ASP A 61 -21.28 17.89 11.42
CA ASP A 61 -19.95 17.35 11.09
C ASP A 61 -19.93 16.56 9.76
N ILE A 62 -20.85 16.85 8.83
CA ILE A 62 -20.93 16.11 7.56
C ILE A 62 -19.71 16.38 6.68
N THR A 63 -19.34 17.66 6.53
CA THR A 63 -18.20 18.03 5.68
C THR A 63 -16.88 17.57 6.27
N SER A 64 -16.69 17.63 7.59
CA SER A 64 -15.49 17.07 8.22
C SER A 64 -15.38 15.57 8.00
N ARG A 65 -16.48 14.81 8.17
CA ARG A 65 -16.48 13.36 7.88
C ARG A 65 -16.10 13.03 6.43
N LYS A 66 -16.46 13.89 5.48
CA LYS A 66 -16.02 13.74 4.07
C LYS A 66 -14.51 13.98 3.93
N ILE A 67 -13.98 15.00 4.60
CA ILE A 67 -12.53 15.30 4.62
C ILE A 67 -11.78 14.11 5.23
N ASP A 68 -12.25 13.58 6.37
CA ASP A 68 -11.64 12.43 7.03
C ASP A 68 -11.65 11.19 6.13
N ALA A 69 -12.75 10.95 5.39
CA ALA A 69 -12.81 9.84 4.45
C ALA A 69 -11.81 9.97 3.29
N VAL A 70 -11.57 11.19 2.78
CA VAL A 70 -10.54 11.44 1.77
C VAL A 70 -9.14 11.18 2.34
N ALA A 71 -8.89 11.66 3.57
CA ALA A 71 -7.62 11.42 4.26
C ALA A 71 -7.37 9.93 4.52
N GLU A 72 -8.38 9.19 4.98
CA GLU A 72 -8.31 7.75 5.22
C GLU A 72 -8.05 6.97 3.93
N PHE A 73 -8.67 7.36 2.82
CA PHE A 73 -8.39 6.73 1.53
C PHE A 73 -6.93 6.96 1.11
N LYS A 74 -6.39 8.18 1.29
CA LYS A 74 -4.96 8.44 1.02
C LYS A 74 -4.06 7.60 1.92
N ALA A 75 -4.36 7.53 3.21
CA ALA A 75 -3.62 6.73 4.19
C ALA A 75 -3.62 5.24 3.80
N TYR A 76 -4.75 4.72 3.30
CA TYR A 76 -4.82 3.36 2.79
C TYR A 76 -3.89 3.11 1.59
N LEU A 77 -3.81 4.05 0.63
CA LEU A 77 -2.87 3.94 -0.49
C LEU A 77 -1.42 3.96 -0.01
N ASP A 78 -1.08 4.84 0.93
CA ASP A 78 0.26 4.93 1.50
C ASP A 78 0.65 3.65 2.25
N LYS A 79 -0.28 3.12 3.06
CA LYS A 79 -0.11 1.86 3.77
C LYS A 79 0.21 0.70 2.82
N ILE A 80 -0.44 0.61 1.66
CA ILE A 80 -0.12 -0.41 0.66
C ILE A 80 1.33 -0.30 0.18
N LEU A 81 1.83 0.91 -0.04
CA LEU A 81 3.21 1.13 -0.49
C LEU A 81 4.22 0.80 0.61
N GLU A 82 3.92 1.16 1.87
CA GLU A 82 4.75 0.83 3.04
C GLU A 82 4.79 -0.68 3.30
N GLU A 83 3.63 -1.35 3.24
CA GLU A 83 3.51 -2.81 3.33
C GLU A 83 4.34 -3.49 2.25
N ALA A 84 4.30 -2.99 1.01
CA ALA A 84 5.07 -3.55 -0.09
C ALA A 84 6.58 -3.33 0.06
N ALA A 85 7.01 -2.16 0.57
CA ALA A 85 8.42 -1.90 0.86
C ALA A 85 8.96 -2.82 1.97
N THR A 86 8.13 -3.09 2.99
CA THR A 86 8.46 -4.04 4.06
C THR A 86 8.50 -5.47 3.53
N ALA A 87 7.51 -5.87 2.74
CA ALA A 87 7.46 -7.19 2.10
C ALA A 87 8.64 -7.45 1.16
N GLN A 88 9.12 -6.43 0.44
CA GLN A 88 10.31 -6.56 -0.41
C GLN A 88 11.53 -6.98 0.41
N LYS A 89 11.81 -6.30 1.53
CA LYS A 89 12.92 -6.65 2.42
C LYS A 89 12.78 -8.09 2.95
N SER A 90 11.58 -8.47 3.38
CA SER A 90 11.29 -9.82 3.85
C SER A 90 11.50 -10.89 2.76
N VAL A 91 11.11 -10.61 1.51
CA VAL A 91 11.34 -11.52 0.38
C VAL A 91 12.84 -11.69 0.12
N ASP A 92 13.61 -10.61 0.16
CA ASP A 92 15.06 -10.65 -0.08
C ASP A 92 15.75 -11.50 0.99
N GLU A 93 15.47 -11.23 2.28
CA GLU A 93 16.02 -11.98 3.41
C GLU A 93 15.62 -13.47 3.39
N ALA A 94 14.35 -13.77 3.12
CA ALA A 94 13.86 -15.14 3.05
C ALA A 94 14.44 -15.92 1.86
N THR A 95 14.66 -15.25 0.72
CA THR A 95 15.29 -15.86 -0.46
C THR A 95 16.74 -16.21 -0.16
N ASP A 96 17.49 -15.31 0.46
CA ASP A 96 18.87 -15.56 0.88
C ASP A 96 18.98 -16.70 1.89
N ALA A 97 18.03 -16.81 2.82
CA ALA A 97 17.97 -17.90 3.79
C ALA A 97 17.71 -19.26 3.11
N LEU A 98 16.77 -19.34 2.17
CA LEU A 98 16.49 -20.58 1.43
C LEU A 98 17.69 -21.06 0.62
N VAL A 99 18.40 -20.13 -0.05
CA VAL A 99 19.60 -20.48 -0.82
C VAL A 99 20.65 -21.11 0.08
N LYS A 100 20.85 -20.57 1.29
CA LYS A 100 21.80 -21.13 2.26
C LYS A 100 21.38 -22.52 2.75
N ILE A 101 20.11 -22.73 3.05
CA ILE A 101 19.60 -24.04 3.50
C ILE A 101 19.86 -25.09 2.42
N ARG A 102 19.48 -24.81 1.17
CA ARG A 102 19.64 -25.73 0.05
C ARG A 102 21.10 -26.05 -0.25
N ASN A 103 21.97 -25.04 -0.25
CA ASN A 103 23.41 -25.27 -0.46
C ASN A 103 24.04 -26.12 0.66
N HIS A 104 23.56 -26.01 1.91
CA HIS A 104 24.05 -26.83 3.02
C HIS A 104 23.49 -28.27 3.00
N GLU A 105 22.30 -28.49 2.43
CA GLU A 105 21.75 -29.83 2.22
C GLU A 105 22.44 -30.58 1.07
N ASP A 106 22.91 -29.85 0.04
CA ASP A 106 23.67 -30.44 -1.08
C ASP A 106 25.11 -30.84 -0.71
N GLU A 107 25.65 -30.29 0.40
CA GLU A 107 27.01 -30.55 0.90
C GLU A 107 27.09 -31.63 2.00
N ALA A 108 25.94 -32.09 2.52
CA ALA A 108 25.82 -33.03 3.65
C ALA A 108 25.46 -34.46 3.20
#